data_AF-A0A2A8PUZ1-F1
#
_entry.id   AF-A0A2A8PUZ1-F1
#
_cell.length_a   1.000
_cell.length_b   1.000
_cell.length_c   1.000
_cell.angle_alpha   90.00
_cell.angle_beta   90.00
_cell.angle_gamma   90.00
#
_symmetry.space_group_name_H-M   'P 1'
#
loop_
_entity.id
_entity.type
_entity.pdbx_description
1 polymer ?
#
loop_
_entity_poly.entity_id
_entity_poly.type
_entity_poly.pdbx_seq_one_letter_code
_entity_poly.pdbx_strand_id
1 'polypeptide(L)'
;MVYDLNVSKDAECKTLIEMLLTICMYDSANYSAMIPHANKIKGLLAFCDSGTTSQCPTNILHIGIFYFDTTLNKPIWWNGTVWKDANGTTV
;
A
#
# COMPACT_ATOMS: atom_id res chain seq x y z
N MET A 1 9.31 26.73 3.33
CA MET A 1 10.32 26.05 2.48
C MET A 1 9.93 24.58 2.48
N VAL A 2 9.35 24.12 1.37
CA VAL A 2 8.93 22.72 1.20
C VAL A 2 10.19 21.96 0.79
N TYR A 3 10.63 21.02 1.61
CA TYR A 3 11.77 20.17 1.26
C TYR A 3 11.27 19.13 0.26
N ASP A 4 11.80 19.16 -0.95
CA ASP A 4 11.56 18.10 -1.93
C ASP A 4 12.20 16.80 -1.43
N LEU A 5 11.36 15.87 -0.96
CA LEU A 5 11.78 14.55 -0.51
C LEU A 5 12.33 13.74 -1.68
N ASN A 6 13.62 13.42 -1.64
CA ASN A 6 14.28 12.56 -2.62
C ASN A 6 14.12 11.09 -2.20
N VAL A 7 12.99 10.50 -2.58
CA VAL A 7 12.53 9.14 -2.23
C VAL A 7 13.48 8.02 -2.69
N SER A 8 14.46 8.32 -3.55
CA SER A 8 15.35 7.33 -4.16
C SER A 8 16.59 6.94 -3.33
N LYS A 9 16.92 7.66 -2.24
CA LYS A 9 18.24 7.51 -1.59
C LYS A 9 18.25 7.06 -0.14
N ASP A 10 17.24 7.35 0.68
CA ASP A 10 17.36 7.13 2.12
C ASP A 10 16.32 6.16 2.67
N ALA A 11 16.77 5.03 3.21
CA ALA A 11 15.94 4.10 3.98
C ALA A 11 15.23 4.81 5.15
N GLU A 12 15.82 5.90 5.65
CA GLU A 12 15.24 6.80 6.67
C GLU A 12 14.02 7.58 6.17
N CYS A 13 13.95 7.94 4.87
CA CYS A 13 12.76 8.59 4.31
C CYS A 13 11.55 7.65 4.31
N LYS A 14 11.75 6.35 4.08
CA LYS A 14 10.66 5.36 4.11
C LYS A 14 10.09 5.21 5.51
N THR A 15 10.95 5.08 6.52
CA THR A 15 10.55 5.01 7.94
C THR A 15 9.89 6.29 8.42
N LEU A 16 10.37 7.46 8.00
CA LEU A 16 9.76 8.75 8.33
C LEU A 16 8.37 8.91 7.69
N ILE A 17 8.20 8.46 6.44
CA ILE A 17 6.91 8.45 5.75
C ILE A 17 5.93 7.52 6.45
N GLU A 18 6.33 6.28 6.76
CA GLU A 18 5.51 5.31 7.50
C GLU A 18 5.10 5.85 8.88
N MET A 19 6.02 6.49 9.60
CA MET A 19 5.75 7.08 10.92
C MET A 19 4.79 8.29 10.84
N LEU A 20 4.93 9.15 9.82
CA LEU A 20 4.01 10.26 9.54
C LEU A 20 2.60 9.76 9.17
N LEU A 21 2.50 8.68 8.39
CA LEU A 21 1.21 8.07 8.03
C LEU A 21 0.51 7.50 9.25
N THR A 22 1.23 6.81 10.16
CA THR A 22 0.66 6.29 11.40
C THR A 22 0.13 7.39 12.31
N ILE A 23 0.83 8.53 12.40
CA ILE A 23 0.37 9.70 13.20
C ILE A 23 -0.88 10.33 12.56
N CYS A 24 -0.92 10.47 11.24
CA CYS A 24 -2.05 11.09 10.54
C CYS A 24 -3.30 10.19 10.42
N MET A 25 -3.19 8.87 10.60
CA MET A 25 -4.36 7.99 10.68
C MET A 25 -5.13 8.11 12.00
N TYR A 26 -4.52 8.68 13.06
CA TYR A 26 -5.14 8.83 14.38
C TYR A 26 -5.90 10.16 14.59
N ASP A 27 -5.77 11.13 13.67
CA ASP A 27 -6.49 12.42 13.73
C ASP A 27 -7.06 12.79 12.35
N SER A 28 -8.40 12.83 12.27
CA SER A 28 -9.15 13.05 11.04
C SER A 28 -8.94 14.44 10.42
N ALA A 29 -8.57 15.44 11.22
CA ALA A 29 -8.25 16.78 10.71
C ALA A 29 -6.90 16.78 9.97
N ASN A 30 -5.95 15.98 10.44
CA ASN A 30 -4.62 15.85 9.85
C ASN A 30 -4.61 14.92 8.62
N TYR A 31 -5.50 13.93 8.57
CA TYR A 31 -5.71 13.09 7.38
C TYR A 31 -6.02 13.92 6.12
N SER A 32 -6.92 14.91 6.23
CA SER A 32 -7.35 15.73 5.08
C SER A 32 -6.22 16.60 4.50
N ALA A 33 -5.32 17.10 5.37
CA ALA A 33 -4.14 17.84 4.95
C ALA A 33 -3.07 16.94 4.30
N MET A 34 -3.09 15.64 4.63
CA MET A 34 -2.16 14.66 4.09
C MET A 34 -2.62 14.06 2.77
N ILE A 35 -3.91 14.12 2.40
CA ILE A 35 -4.46 13.60 1.12
C ILE A 35 -3.60 13.94 -0.12
N PRO A 36 -3.13 15.19 -0.33
CA PRO A 36 -2.30 15.53 -1.49
C PRO A 36 -0.93 14.84 -1.49
N HIS A 37 -0.35 14.63 -0.31
CA HIS A 37 0.92 13.92 -0.11
C HIS A 37 0.71 12.41 -0.23
N ALA A 38 -0.35 11.87 0.38
CA ALA A 38 -0.80 10.49 0.29
C ALA A 38 -1.02 10.07 -1.18
N ASN A 39 -1.65 10.92 -1.99
CA ASN A 39 -1.85 10.66 -3.42
C ASN A 39 -0.52 10.60 -4.20
N LYS A 40 0.49 11.38 -3.79
CA LYS A 40 1.84 11.37 -4.39
C LYS A 40 2.65 10.12 -4.00
N ILE A 41 2.37 9.52 -2.85
CA ILE A 41 2.99 8.28 -2.33
C ILE A 41 2.09 7.04 -2.48
N LYS A 42 0.88 7.17 -3.04
CA LYS A 42 -0.09 6.09 -3.24
C LYS A 42 0.44 4.97 -4.15
N GLY A 43 1.37 5.30 -5.03
CA GLY A 43 2.10 4.31 -5.85
C GLY A 43 3.33 3.68 -5.17
N LEU A 44 3.72 4.19 -3.99
CA LEU A 44 4.90 3.76 -3.22
C LEU A 44 4.54 2.97 -1.95
N LEU A 45 3.35 3.22 -1.42
CA LEU A 45 2.82 2.52 -0.26
C LEU A 45 1.76 1.59 -0.79
N ALA A 46 2.02 0.29 -0.70
CA ALA A 46 1.05 -0.76 -0.97
C ALA A 46 -0.09 -0.66 0.06
N PHE A 47 -0.97 0.33 -0.12
CA PHE A 47 -2.24 0.36 0.57
C PHE A 47 -3.11 -0.74 0.01
N CYS A 48 -3.84 -1.38 0.92
CA CYS A 48 -4.97 -2.26 0.64
C CYS A 48 -5.71 -1.81 -0.63
N ASP A 49 -5.51 -2.55 -1.71
CA ASP A 49 -6.09 -2.27 -3.03
C ASP A 49 -7.18 -3.30 -3.35
N SER A 50 -8.06 -2.98 -4.29
CA SER A 50 -9.18 -3.83 -4.66
C SER A 50 -9.55 -3.68 -6.12
N GLY A 51 -9.98 -4.77 -6.74
CA GLY A 51 -10.33 -4.82 -8.15
C GLY A 51 -10.41 -6.24 -8.66
N THR A 52 -10.50 -6.39 -9.97
CA THR A 52 -10.58 -7.73 -10.61
C THR A 52 -9.26 -8.48 -10.54
N THR A 53 -9.27 -9.79 -10.80
CA THR A 53 -8.05 -10.63 -10.82
C THR A 53 -6.99 -10.10 -11.80
N SER A 54 -7.40 -9.50 -12.92
CA SER A 54 -6.47 -8.93 -13.90
C SER A 54 -5.84 -7.60 -13.44
N GLN A 55 -6.42 -6.96 -12.43
CA GLN A 55 -5.93 -5.71 -11.83
C GLN A 55 -5.08 -5.96 -10.58
N CYS A 56 -4.94 -7.22 -10.15
CA CYS A 56 -4.01 -7.59 -9.10
C CYS A 56 -2.62 -7.02 -9.40
N PRO A 57 -1.99 -6.29 -8.47
CA PRO A 57 -0.69 -5.70 -8.71
C PRO A 57 0.33 -6.76 -9.13
N THR A 58 1.11 -6.45 -10.17
CA THR A 58 2.21 -7.32 -10.66
C THR A 58 3.59 -6.72 -10.40
N ASN A 59 3.63 -5.43 -10.08
CA ASN A 59 4.84 -4.68 -9.79
C ASN A 59 4.78 -4.17 -8.34
N ILE A 60 5.92 -4.16 -7.64
CA ILE A 60 6.03 -3.70 -6.23
C ILE A 60 5.25 -4.61 -5.26
N LEU A 61 5.54 -5.92 -5.31
CA LEU A 61 4.94 -6.92 -4.43
C LEU A 61 5.84 -7.24 -3.23
N HIS A 62 5.39 -6.88 -2.03
CA HIS A 62 5.95 -7.34 -0.76
C HIS A 62 5.12 -8.50 -0.21
N ILE A 63 5.79 -9.45 0.45
CA ILE A 63 5.10 -10.57 1.11
C ILE A 63 4.12 -10.00 2.14
N GLY A 64 2.90 -10.52 2.15
CA GLY A 64 1.84 -10.10 3.07
C GLY A 64 0.99 -8.93 2.55
N ILE A 65 1.27 -8.38 1.36
CA ILE A 65 0.35 -7.43 0.72
C ILE A 65 -1.02 -8.08 0.58
N PHE A 66 -2.04 -7.32 0.96
CA PHE A 66 -3.45 -7.66 0.87
C PHE A 66 -4.07 -7.04 -0.39
N TYR A 67 -4.93 -7.79 -1.07
CA TYR A 67 -5.77 -7.32 -2.15
C TYR A 67 -7.17 -7.93 -2.04
N PHE A 68 -8.21 -7.14 -2.25
CA PHE A 68 -9.57 -7.68 -2.38
C PHE A 68 -9.91 -7.92 -3.85
N ASP A 69 -9.94 -9.19 -4.24
CA ASP A 69 -10.29 -9.59 -5.60
C ASP A 69 -11.82 -9.59 -5.75
N THR A 70 -12.34 -8.70 -6.59
CA THR A 70 -13.77 -8.55 -6.86
C THR A 70 -14.31 -9.55 -7.87
N THR A 71 -13.45 -10.20 -8.65
CA THR A 71 -13.83 -11.32 -9.53
C THR A 71 -14.08 -12.58 -8.70
N LEU A 72 -13.22 -12.83 -7.71
CA LEU A 72 -13.36 -13.94 -6.77
C LEU A 72 -14.22 -13.59 -5.55
N ASN A 73 -14.54 -12.31 -5.39
CA ASN A 73 -15.25 -11.71 -4.27
C ASN A 73 -14.69 -12.12 -2.89
N LYS A 74 -13.36 -12.15 -2.78
CA LYS A 74 -12.66 -12.57 -1.56
C LYS A 74 -11.30 -11.87 -1.38
N PRO A 75 -10.81 -11.74 -0.14
CA PRO A 75 -9.47 -11.25 0.12
C PRO A 75 -8.40 -12.29 -0.23
N ILE A 76 -7.29 -11.80 -0.79
CA ILE A 76 -6.11 -12.59 -1.18
C ILE A 76 -4.83 -11.88 -0.73
N TRP A 77 -3.76 -12.64 -0.52
CA TRP A 77 -2.47 -12.15 -0.04
C TRP A 77 -1.31 -12.65 -0.89
N TRP A 78 -0.33 -11.77 -1.15
CA TRP A 78 0.89 -12.16 -1.85
C TRP A 78 1.83 -12.91 -0.91
N ASN A 79 2.20 -14.16 -1.25
CA ASN A 79 3.12 -14.94 -0.43
C ASN A 79 4.61 -14.78 -0.83
N GLY A 80 4.91 -13.97 -1.85
CA GLY A 80 6.26 -13.83 -2.42
C GLY A 80 6.42 -14.42 -3.82
N THR A 81 5.52 -15.32 -4.22
CA THR A 81 5.55 -16.00 -5.54
C THR A 81 4.19 -16.09 -6.21
N VAL A 82 3.13 -16.26 -5.42
CA VAL A 82 1.74 -16.37 -5.89
C VAL A 82 0.79 -15.69 -4.92
N TRP A 83 -0.39 -15.34 -5.42
CA TRP A 83 -1.50 -14.91 -4.58
C TRP A 83 -2.13 -16.14 -3.91
N LYS A 84 -2.46 -16.00 -2.63
CA LYS A 84 -3.08 -17.03 -1.80
C LYS A 84 -4.33 -16.50 -1.15
N ASP A 85 -5.36 -17.34 -1.03
CA ASP A 85 -6.52 -17.02 -0.19
C ASP A 85 -6.30 -17.38 1.28
N ALA A 86 -7.30 -17.11 2.12
CA ALA A 86 -7.27 -17.39 3.55
C ALA A 86 -7.08 -18.89 3.89
N ASN A 87 -7.38 -19.79 2.96
CA ASN A 87 -7.22 -21.23 3.12
C ASN A 87 -5.84 -21.72 2.62
N GLY A 88 -4.99 -20.82 2.11
CA GLY A 88 -3.68 -21.16 1.54
C GLY A 88 -3.76 -21.67 0.09
N THR A 89 -4.92 -21.59 -0.55
CA THR A 89 -5.13 -22.02 -1.94
C THR A 89 -4.56 -20.98 -2.88
N THR A 90 -3.85 -21.41 -3.93
CA THR A 90 -3.40 -20.50 -5.00
C THR A 90 -4.61 -20.02 -5.79
N VAL A 91 -4.61 -18.74 -6.12
CA VAL A 91 -5.65 -18.04 -6.89
C VAL A 91 -5.09 -17.51 -8.20
#